data_AF-A0A2U2HPD4-F1
#
_entry.id   AF-A0A2U2HPD4-F1
#
_cell.length_a   1.000
_cell.length_b   1.000
_cell.length_c   1.000
_cell.angle_alpha   90.00
_cell.angle_beta   90.00
_cell.angle_gamma   90.00
#
_symmetry.space_group_name_H-M   'P 1'
#
loop_
_entity.id
_entity.type
_entity.pdbx_description
1 polymer ?
#
loop_
_entity_poly.entity_id
_entity_poly.type
_entity_poly.pdbx_seq_one_letter_code
_entity_poly.pdbx_strand_id
1 'polypeptide(L)'
;MQTAREEYRGYTIVVQPLKDCNDMWDFEYELTRLDDKAATPIKRAQTAGGHADEGVATLAGFKVAKIEVDNLLALEAAPGA
;
A
#
# COMPACT_ATOMS: atom_id res chain seq x y z
N MET A 1 -6.80 -6.93 -14.10
CA MET A 1 -6.26 -6.21 -12.95
C MET A 1 -5.03 -6.97 -12.50
N GLN A 2 -3.86 -6.38 -12.73
CA GLN A 2 -2.60 -7.04 -12.39
C GLN A 2 -2.12 -6.50 -11.05
N THR A 3 -2.20 -7.32 -10.01
CA THR A 3 -1.71 -6.97 -8.68
C THR A 3 -0.19 -6.85 -8.73
N ALA A 4 0.35 -5.72 -8.27
CA ALA A 4 1.78 -5.49 -8.18
C ALA A 4 2.27 -5.77 -6.75
N ARG A 5 3.49 -6.32 -6.62
CA ARG A 5 4.09 -6.62 -5.31
C ARG A 5 5.53 -6.12 -5.24
N GLU A 6 5.92 -5.60 -4.08
CA GLU A 6 7.28 -5.15 -3.79
C GLU A 6 7.61 -5.36 -2.31
N GLU A 7 8.87 -5.67 -1.98
CA GLU A 7 9.36 -5.68 -0.61
C GLU A 7 10.00 -4.34 -0.25
N TYR A 8 9.68 -3.78 0.91
CA TYR A 8 10.20 -2.51 1.38
C TYR A 8 10.38 -2.51 2.91
N ARG A 9 11.62 -2.27 3.36
CA ARG A 9 12.02 -2.10 4.78
C ARG A 9 11.41 -3.14 5.75
N GLY A 10 11.41 -4.42 5.36
CA GLY A 10 10.88 -5.49 6.21
C GLY A 10 9.40 -5.78 6.03
N TYR A 11 8.73 -5.15 5.05
CA TYR A 11 7.34 -5.42 4.70
C TYR A 11 7.21 -5.87 3.26
N THR A 12 6.26 -6.76 2.98
CA THR A 12 5.73 -6.98 1.64
C THR A 12 4.57 -6.02 1.41
N ILE A 13 4.66 -5.23 0.35
CA ILE A 13 3.61 -4.35 -0.14
C ILE A 13 2.96 -5.02 -1.35
N VAL A 14 1.64 -5.12 -1.33
CA VAL A 14 0.83 -5.59 -2.46
C VAL A 14 -0.13 -4.49 -2.84
N VAL A 15 -0.09 -4.01 -4.08
CA VAL A 15 -0.98 -2.96 -4.60
C VAL A 15 -1.89 -3.56 -5.66
N GLN A 16 -3.19 -3.30 -5.52
CA GLN A 16 -4.20 -3.67 -6.50
C GLN A 16 -4.84 -2.38 -7.06
N PRO A 17 -4.62 -2.06 -8.34
CA PRO A 17 -5.37 -0.99 -8.98
C PRO A 17 -6.82 -1.41 -9.16
N LEU A 18 -7.73 -0.46 -8.95
CA LEU A 18 -9.17 -0.64 -9.01
C LEU A 18 -9.76 0.39 -9.96
N LYS A 19 -10.54 -0.06 -10.93
CA LYS A 19 -11.22 0.84 -11.85
C LYS A 19 -12.57 1.25 -11.26
N ASP A 20 -12.79 2.55 -11.12
CA ASP A 20 -14.05 3.11 -10.64
C ASP A 20 -15.09 3.24 -11.77
N CYS A 21 -16.31 3.65 -11.41
CA CYS A 21 -17.41 3.82 -12.36
C CYS A 21 -17.26 5.03 -13.29
N ASN A 22 -16.32 5.94 -13.03
CA ASN A 22 -16.08 7.17 -13.78
C ASN A 22 -14.93 7.04 -14.78
N ASP A 23 -14.50 5.81 -15.08
CA ASP A 23 -13.34 5.51 -15.93
C ASP A 23 -12.00 5.95 -15.31
N MET A 24 -11.98 6.24 -14.01
CA MET A 24 -10.79 6.56 -13.24
C MET A 24 -10.28 5.31 -12.50
N TRP A 25 -9.02 5.36 -12.08
CA TRP A 25 -8.32 4.27 -11.41
C TRP A 25 -7.93 4.70 -10.00
N ASP A 26 -8.39 3.96 -9.01
CA ASP A 26 -7.92 4.04 -7.63
C ASP A 26 -7.06 2.82 -7.30
N PHE A 27 -6.68 2.66 -6.03
CA PHE A 27 -5.92 1.50 -5.59
C PHE A 27 -6.29 1.07 -4.16
N GLU A 28 -6.14 -0.22 -3.94
CA GLU A 28 -6.03 -0.83 -2.63
C GLU A 28 -4.59 -1.30 -2.43
N TYR A 29 -4.14 -1.33 -1.17
CA TYR A 29 -2.87 -1.93 -0.83
C TYR A 29 -2.92 -2.73 0.48
N GLU A 30 -2.06 -3.73 0.54
CA GLU A 30 -1.86 -4.58 1.69
C GLU A 30 -0.38 -4.54 2.11
N LEU A 31 -0.16 -4.43 3.42
CA LEU A 31 1.16 -4.50 4.04
C LEU A 31 1.23 -5.76 4.91
N THR A 32 2.26 -6.58 4.70
CA THR A 32 2.54 -7.76 5.53
C THR A 32 3.95 -7.68 6.07
N ARG A 33 4.14 -7.85 7.38
CA ARG A 33 5.46 -7.86 8.01
C ARG A 33 6.22 -9.14 7.61
N LEU A 34 7.49 -9.03 7.24
CA LEU A 34 8.29 -10.18 6.78
C LEU A 34 8.78 -11.05 7.94
N ASP A 35 9.06 -10.45 9.09
CA ASP A 35 9.51 -11.11 10.32
C ASP A 35 8.36 -11.74 11.12
N ASP A 36 7.12 -11.29 10.88
CA ASP A 36 5.92 -11.90 11.46
C ASP A 36 4.87 -12.19 10.38
N LYS A 37 5.02 -13.34 9.73
CA LYS A 37 4.06 -13.83 8.73
C LYS A 37 2.73 -14.28 9.32
N ALA A 38 2.62 -14.39 10.65
CA ALA A 38 1.36 -14.68 11.34
C ALA A 38 0.59 -13.40 11.68
N ALA A 39 1.24 -12.22 11.60
CA ALA A 39 0.57 -10.94 11.78
C ALA A 39 -0.51 -10.74 10.70
N THR A 40 -1.66 -10.22 11.14
CA THR A 40 -2.76 -9.87 10.24
C THR A 40 -2.29 -8.78 9.27
N PRO A 41 -2.41 -8.99 7.94
CA PRO A 41 -2.03 -7.98 6.96
C PRO A 41 -2.82 -6.69 7.14
N ILE A 42 -2.14 -5.55 7.07
CA ILE A 42 -2.78 -4.23 7.12
C ILE A 42 -3.33 -3.95 5.73
N LYS A 43 -4.65 -3.91 5.60
CA LYS A 43 -5.34 -3.59 4.34
C LYS A 43 -5.87 -2.17 4.38
N ARG A 44 -5.60 -1.41 3.32
CA ARG A 44 -6.08 -0.03 3.15
C ARG A 44 -6.58 0.17 1.73
N ALA A 45 -7.66 0.94 1.60
CA ALA A 45 -8.15 1.48 0.34
C ALA A 45 -7.98 2.99 0.40
N GLN A 46 -7.40 3.60 -0.63
CA GLN A 46 -7.34 5.05 -0.71
C GLN A 46 -7.74 5.51 -2.11
N THR A 47 -8.74 6.39 -2.14
CA THR A 47 -9.15 7.10 -3.35
C THR A 47 -8.38 8.42 -3.42
N ALA A 48 -7.41 8.50 -4.32
CA ALA A 48 -6.56 9.69 -4.48
C ALA A 48 -7.08 10.63 -5.59
N GLY A 49 -8.40 10.78 -5.65
CA GLY A 49 -9.10 11.58 -6.67
C GLY A 49 -9.23 10.89 -8.02
N GLY A 50 -8.97 9.58 -8.11
CA GLY A 50 -8.95 8.81 -9.34
C GLY A 50 -7.76 9.16 -10.25
N HIS A 51 -7.14 8.14 -10.83
CA HIS A 51 -6.04 8.27 -11.78
C HIS A 51 -6.51 7.93 -13.19
N ALA A 52 -5.95 8.57 -14.22
CA ALA A 52 -6.34 8.29 -15.60
C ALA A 52 -5.84 6.93 -16.13
N ASP A 53 -4.95 6.25 -15.40
CA ASP A 53 -4.24 5.06 -15.87
C ASP A 53 -3.95 4.06 -14.72
N GLU A 54 -4.03 2.75 -15.03
CA GLU A 54 -3.79 1.64 -14.10
C GLU A 54 -2.37 1.68 -13.50
N GLY A 55 -1.37 2.00 -14.34
CA GLY A 55 0.03 2.09 -13.92
C GLY A 55 0.27 3.28 -12.99
N VAL A 56 -0.42 4.41 -13.23
CA VAL A 56 -0.35 5.58 -12.35
C VAL A 56 -0.97 5.28 -10.98
N ALA A 57 -2.13 4.62 -10.95
CA ALA A 57 -2.75 4.18 -9.69
C ALA A 57 -1.87 3.20 -8.92
N THR A 58 -1.22 2.26 -9.63
CA THR A 58 -0.28 1.31 -9.04
C THR A 58 0.93 2.02 -8.41
N LEU A 59 1.53 2.98 -9.13
CA LEU A 59 2.66 3.76 -8.63
C LEU A 59 2.27 4.64 -7.44
N ALA A 60 1.09 5.26 -7.47
CA ALA A 60 0.56 6.03 -6.37
C ALA A 60 0.36 5.15 -5.13
N GLY A 61 -0.21 3.95 -5.30
CA GLY A 61 -0.39 2.98 -4.22
C GLY A 61 0.91 2.58 -3.56
N PHE A 62 1.98 2.32 -4.34
CA PHE A 62 3.29 2.03 -3.76
C PHE A 62 3.86 3.21 -2.96
N LYS A 63 3.72 4.45 -3.45
CA LYS A 63 4.22 5.62 -2.73
C LYS A 63 3.52 5.79 -1.38
N VAL A 64 2.19 5.67 -1.36
CA VAL A 64 1.41 5.74 -0.12
C VAL A 64 1.77 4.61 0.82
N ALA A 65 1.84 3.37 0.31
CA ALA A 65 2.19 2.20 1.10
C ALA A 65 3.59 2.31 1.75
N LYS A 66 4.58 2.84 1.03
CA LYS A 66 5.94 3.07 1.56
C LYS A 66 5.95 4.11 2.67
N ILE A 67 5.20 5.21 2.51
CA ILE A 67 5.06 6.23 3.55
C ILE A 67 4.41 5.62 4.80
N GLU A 68 3.38 4.80 4.65
CA GLU A 68 2.74 4.11 5.78
C GLU A 68 3.73 3.17 6.49
N VAL A 69 4.54 2.41 5.75
CA VAL A 69 5.62 1.59 6.33
C VAL A 69 6.62 2.46 7.12
N ASP A 70 7.05 3.58 6.54
CA ASP A 70 7.98 4.49 7.23
C ASP A 70 7.37 5.06 8.52
N ASN A 71 6.06 5.38 8.51
CA ASN A 71 5.33 5.82 9.70
C ASN A 71 5.23 4.72 10.76
N LEU A 72 4.90 3.48 10.37
CA LEU A 72 4.83 2.33 11.28
C LEU A 72 6.18 2.09 11.96
N LEU A 73 7.26 2.09 11.19
CA LEU A 73 8.62 1.92 11.72
C LEU A 73 9.02 3.07 12.65
N ALA A 74 8.63 4.31 12.32
CA ALA A 74 8.90 5.46 13.18
C ALA A 74 8.13 5.39 14.51
N LEU A 75 6.88 4.89 14.50
CA LEU A 75 6.09 4.67 15.71
C LEU A 75 6.69 3.57 16.60
N GLU A 76 7.18 2.48 16.01
CA GLU A 76 7.86 1.41 16.76
C GLU A 76 9.18 1.86 17.39
N ALA A 77 9.90 2.76 16.71
CA ALA A 77 11.16 3.31 17.21
C ALA A 77 10.99 4.43 18.23
N ALA A 78 9.77 4.97 18.41
CA ALA A 78 9.53 6.07 19.33
C ALA A 78 9.59 5.54 20.79
N PRO A 79 10.43 6.12 21.67
CA PRO A 79 10.50 5.70 23.06
C PRO A 79 9.22 6.12 23.80
N GLY A 80 8.36 5.15 24.13
CA GLY A 80 7.17 5.37 24.94
C GLY A 80 5.89 4.63 24.53
N ALA A 81 5.94 3.70 23.57
CA ALA A 81 4.83 2.78 23.26
C ALA A 81 4.75 1.60 24.24
#